data_AF-L1MPN4-F1
#
_entry.id   AF-L1MPN4-F1
#
_cell.length_a   1.000
_cell.length_b   1.000
_cell.length_c   1.000
_cell.angle_alpha   90.00
_cell.angle_beta   90.00
_cell.angle_gamma   90.00
#
_symmetry.space_group_name_H-M   'P 1'
#
loop_
_entity.id
_entity.type
_entity.pdbx_description
1 polymer ?
#
loop_
_entity_poly.entity_id
_entity_poly.type
_entity_poly.pdbx_seq_one_letter_code
_entity_poly.pdbx_strand_id
1 'polypeptide(L)'
;MKVTFRAWSQGYTELQSEGDTLYRLDCYNKTRYSRRKNKEGLLELASREAHEQQNVYFATILNEDDSPYCAIESNVGYFGLDFLRDNYDDYLTFQYREQRNQNGKLFLKAIFLFECYPGTDKRMRRIDFSYTHEGGCSSVIYQGEAYDGTFEMITTEHPPISAEELELLWVDYPKFGEYDQLIRLDRIPLQARERILEYTDKEFPAFRQYLQQDIERYQEPKK
;
A
#
# COMPACT_ATOMS: atom_id res chain seq x y z
N MET A 1 -12.83 -10.38 -0.53
CA MET A 1 -12.04 -9.44 0.31
C MET A 1 -12.98 -8.58 1.14
N LYS A 2 -12.56 -8.23 2.36
CA LYS A 2 -13.34 -7.46 3.34
C LYS A 2 -12.49 -6.33 3.90
N VAL A 3 -13.07 -5.16 4.16
CA VAL A 3 -12.37 -4.04 4.78
C VAL A 3 -12.67 -4.01 6.29
N THR A 4 -11.64 -3.80 7.09
CA THR A 4 -11.75 -3.40 8.51
C THR A 4 -10.99 -2.10 8.73
N PHE A 5 -11.43 -1.27 9.68
CA PHE A 5 -10.74 -0.02 10.05
C PHE A 5 -9.73 -0.20 11.18
N ARG A 6 -9.47 -1.45 11.57
CA ARG A 6 -8.41 -1.82 12.50
C ARG A 6 -7.06 -1.73 11.78
N ALA A 7 -6.08 -1.10 12.42
CA ALA A 7 -4.73 -1.00 11.89
C ALA A 7 -4.03 -2.37 11.95
N TRP A 8 -3.23 -2.69 10.94
CA TRP A 8 -2.29 -3.79 11.01
C TRP A 8 -1.07 -3.41 11.85
N SER A 9 -0.60 -4.32 12.70
CA SER A 9 0.64 -4.16 13.44
C SER A 9 1.69 -5.12 12.92
N GLN A 10 2.65 -4.61 12.15
CA GLN A 10 3.72 -5.42 11.60
C GLN A 10 4.59 -6.09 12.68
N GLY A 11 4.95 -5.36 13.75
CA GLY A 11 5.81 -5.89 14.80
C GLY A 11 5.19 -7.01 15.66
N TYR A 12 3.85 -7.07 15.72
CA TYR A 12 3.11 -8.12 16.43
C TYR A 12 2.42 -9.09 15.49
N THR A 13 2.57 -8.89 14.17
CA THR A 13 1.92 -9.65 13.11
C THR A 13 0.43 -9.91 13.35
N GLU A 14 -0.30 -8.89 13.82
CA GLU A 14 -1.73 -8.99 14.13
C GLU A 14 -2.51 -7.71 13.83
N LEU A 15 -3.84 -7.85 13.70
CA LEU A 15 -4.77 -6.71 13.69
C LEU A 15 -4.84 -6.11 15.09
N GLN A 16 -4.54 -4.82 15.21
CA GLN A 16 -4.69 -4.08 16.46
C GLN A 16 -6.13 -4.10 16.94
N SER A 17 -6.37 -4.02 18.25
CA SER A 17 -7.74 -3.85 18.76
C SER A 17 -8.37 -2.54 18.24
N GLU A 18 -9.70 -2.44 18.28
CA GLU A 18 -10.36 -1.17 17.91
C GLU A 18 -9.90 -0.02 18.81
N GLY A 19 -9.70 -0.28 20.10
CA GLY A 19 -9.24 0.70 21.07
C GLY A 19 -7.83 1.22 20.77
N ASP A 20 -6.90 0.33 20.44
CA ASP A 20 -5.52 0.70 20.10
C ASP A 20 -5.47 1.49 18.79
N THR A 21 -6.23 1.05 17.79
CA THR A 21 -6.32 1.77 16.51
C THR A 21 -6.91 3.17 16.72
N LEU A 22 -7.97 3.27 17.52
CA LEU A 22 -8.62 4.55 17.83
C LEU A 22 -7.71 5.48 18.63
N TYR A 23 -6.94 4.94 19.58
CA TYR A 23 -5.94 5.70 20.33
C TYR A 23 -4.84 6.23 19.41
N ARG A 24 -4.37 5.41 18.46
CA ARG A 24 -3.39 5.82 17.46
C ARG A 24 -3.94 6.94 16.57
N LEU A 25 -5.17 6.80 16.06
CA LEU A 25 -5.86 7.83 15.30
C LEU A 25 -5.98 9.14 16.08
N ASP A 26 -6.38 9.08 17.35
CA ASP A 26 -6.45 10.24 18.24
C ASP A 26 -5.09 10.95 18.39
N CYS A 27 -4.00 10.19 18.51
CA CYS A 27 -2.66 10.73 18.63
C CYS A 27 -2.22 11.52 17.39
N TYR A 28 -2.53 11.02 16.18
CA TYR A 28 -2.21 11.71 14.93
C TYR A 28 -3.10 12.94 14.73
N ASN A 29 -4.41 12.78 14.87
CA ASN A 29 -5.39 13.83 14.53
C ASN A 29 -5.65 14.82 15.67
N LYS A 30 -5.04 14.60 16.85
CA LYS A 30 -5.27 15.39 18.08
C LYS A 30 -6.74 15.39 18.52
N THR A 31 -7.42 14.28 18.30
CA THR A 31 -8.81 14.04 18.71
C THR A 31 -8.88 13.30 20.05
N ARG A 32 -10.09 12.98 20.53
CA ARG A 32 -10.33 12.30 21.82
C ARG A 32 -11.46 11.26 21.74
N TYR A 33 -11.62 10.58 20.61
CA TYR A 33 -12.64 9.54 20.44
C TYR A 33 -12.43 8.40 21.44
N SER A 34 -11.18 7.97 21.65
CA SER A 34 -10.81 6.88 22.58
C SER A 34 -11.25 7.10 24.03
N ARG A 35 -11.53 8.35 24.42
CA ARG A 35 -12.04 8.70 25.76
C ARG A 35 -13.55 8.55 25.92
N ARG A 36 -14.28 8.38 24.81
CA ARG A 36 -15.73 8.16 24.84
C ARG A 36 -15.95 6.70 25.29
N LYS A 37 -16.80 6.49 26.30
CA LYS A 37 -17.11 5.14 26.83
C LYS A 37 -17.61 4.23 25.70
N ASN A 38 -17.20 2.95 25.72
CA ASN A 38 -17.51 1.87 24.75
C ASN A 38 -18.79 2.12 23.95
N LYS A 39 -18.61 2.73 22.77
CA LYS A 39 -19.65 2.82 21.75
C LYS A 39 -19.21 1.93 20.60
N GLU A 40 -20.04 0.94 20.29
CA GLU A 40 -19.89 0.12 19.09
C GLU A 40 -19.86 1.04 17.85
N GLY A 41 -19.00 0.71 16.87
CA GLY A 41 -18.84 1.49 15.64
C GLY A 41 -18.08 2.81 15.79
N LEU A 42 -17.51 3.11 16.97
CA LEU A 42 -16.80 4.37 17.19
C LEU A 42 -15.54 4.52 16.33
N LEU A 43 -14.81 3.43 16.09
CA LEU A 43 -13.66 3.43 15.21
C LEU A 43 -14.06 3.74 13.76
N GLU A 44 -15.11 3.11 13.25
CA GLU A 44 -15.60 3.38 11.90
C GLU A 44 -16.03 4.85 11.75
N LEU A 45 -16.76 5.39 12.73
CA LEU A 45 -17.15 6.80 12.73
C LEU A 45 -15.92 7.72 12.68
N ALA A 46 -14.93 7.48 13.56
CA ALA A 46 -13.72 8.29 13.61
C ALA A 46 -12.91 8.20 12.31
N SER A 47 -12.79 7.01 11.72
CA SER A 47 -12.12 6.81 10.43
C SER A 47 -12.87 7.48 9.27
N ARG A 48 -14.21 7.47 9.28
CA ARG A 48 -15.04 8.13 8.26
C ARG A 48 -14.88 9.65 8.32
N GLU A 49 -15.00 10.23 9.51
CA GLU A 49 -14.81 11.67 9.71
C GLU A 49 -13.37 12.08 9.37
N ALA A 50 -12.38 11.24 9.70
CA ALA A 50 -10.99 11.47 9.29
C ALA A 50 -10.84 11.42 7.76
N HIS A 51 -11.45 10.45 7.07
CA HIS A 51 -11.42 10.36 5.61
C HIS A 51 -12.03 11.60 4.94
N GLU A 52 -13.21 12.03 5.38
CA GLU A 52 -13.89 13.22 4.84
C GLU A 52 -13.07 14.50 5.02
N GLN A 53 -12.30 14.58 6.11
CA GLN A 53 -11.41 15.71 6.41
C GLN A 53 -9.99 15.51 5.87
N GLN A 54 -9.72 14.39 5.20
CA GLN A 54 -8.38 13.98 4.75
C GLN A 54 -7.34 13.94 5.88
N ASN A 55 -7.76 13.57 7.09
CA ASN A 55 -6.91 13.32 8.25
C ASN A 55 -6.44 11.87 8.30
N VAL A 56 -5.59 11.54 9.28
CA VAL A 56 -4.99 10.21 9.38
C VAL A 56 -6.03 9.18 9.80
N TYR A 57 -6.10 8.06 9.10
CA TYR A 57 -6.82 6.87 9.56
C TYR A 57 -6.20 5.61 8.95
N PHE A 58 -6.63 4.47 9.46
CA PHE A 58 -6.10 3.16 9.07
C PHE A 58 -7.23 2.27 8.56
N ALA A 59 -6.87 1.38 7.64
CA ALA A 59 -7.71 0.28 7.23
C ALA A 59 -6.84 -0.95 6.94
N THR A 60 -7.43 -2.14 7.01
CA THR A 60 -6.79 -3.37 6.55
C THR A 60 -7.79 -4.11 5.67
N ILE A 61 -7.35 -4.51 4.49
CA ILE A 61 -8.09 -5.38 3.59
C ILE A 61 -7.75 -6.81 3.98
N LEU A 62 -8.78 -7.63 4.15
CA LEU A 62 -8.68 -9.04 4.50
C LEU A 62 -9.11 -9.91 3.32
N ASN A 63 -8.50 -11.09 3.23
CA ASN A 63 -8.93 -12.18 2.36
C ASN A 63 -10.26 -12.78 2.87
N GLU A 64 -10.78 -13.80 2.16
CA GLU A 64 -12.03 -14.46 2.53
C GLU A 64 -11.92 -15.29 3.82
N ASP A 65 -10.70 -15.74 4.15
CA ASP A 65 -10.36 -16.46 5.38
C ASP A 65 -9.99 -15.53 6.55
N ASP A 66 -10.29 -14.23 6.43
CA ASP A 66 -9.94 -13.15 7.36
C ASP A 66 -8.41 -12.92 7.54
N SER A 67 -7.54 -13.57 6.75
CA SER A 67 -6.11 -13.25 6.73
C SER A 67 -5.85 -11.85 6.16
N PRO A 68 -4.87 -11.09 6.68
CA PRO A 68 -4.58 -9.74 6.23
C PRO A 68 -3.91 -9.75 4.85
N TYR A 69 -4.50 -9.02 3.91
CA TYR A 69 -4.01 -8.90 2.53
C TYR A 69 -3.19 -7.62 2.34
N CYS A 70 -3.74 -6.48 2.77
CA CYS A 70 -3.12 -5.18 2.57
C CYS A 70 -3.45 -4.23 3.73
N ALA A 71 -2.43 -3.64 4.34
CA ALA A 71 -2.57 -2.60 5.34
C ALA A 71 -2.56 -1.22 4.66
N ILE A 72 -3.45 -0.33 5.09
CA ILE A 72 -3.62 1.00 4.52
C ILE A 72 -3.41 2.05 5.61
N GLU A 73 -2.53 3.00 5.33
CA GLU A 73 -2.42 4.26 6.05
C GLU A 73 -2.85 5.40 5.14
N SER A 74 -3.87 6.16 5.54
CA SER A 74 -4.27 7.39 4.87
C SER A 74 -3.80 8.60 5.66
N ASN A 75 -3.40 9.69 4.99
CA ASN A 75 -2.93 10.93 5.62
C ASN A 75 -2.93 12.10 4.61
N VAL A 76 -3.67 13.20 4.80
CA VAL A 76 -3.60 14.45 4.00
C VAL A 76 -3.29 14.23 2.51
N GLY A 77 -4.21 13.54 1.84
CA GLY A 77 -4.08 13.22 0.41
C GLY A 77 -3.09 12.10 0.07
N TYR A 78 -2.43 11.48 1.03
CA TYR A 78 -1.58 10.31 0.86
C TYR A 78 -2.30 9.02 1.23
N PHE A 79 -2.01 7.96 0.48
CA PHE A 79 -2.32 6.59 0.86
C PHE A 79 -1.08 5.73 0.69
N GLY A 80 -0.63 5.11 1.79
CA GLY A 80 0.34 4.04 1.79
C GLY A 80 -0.39 2.71 1.87
N LEU A 81 -0.05 1.77 0.98
CA LEU A 81 -0.63 0.43 0.94
C LEU A 81 0.48 -0.60 1.04
N ASP A 82 0.55 -1.31 2.15
CA ASP A 82 1.53 -2.36 2.40
C ASP A 82 0.89 -3.72 2.13
N PHE A 83 1.32 -4.39 1.06
CA PHE A 83 0.86 -5.72 0.71
C PHE A 83 1.62 -6.76 1.55
N LEU A 84 0.88 -7.70 2.10
CA LEU A 84 1.39 -8.65 3.07
C LEU A 84 1.51 -10.04 2.41
N ARG A 85 2.60 -10.75 2.73
CA ARG A 85 2.79 -12.16 2.36
C ARG A 85 2.06 -13.08 3.35
N ASP A 86 2.11 -14.39 3.10
CA ASP A 86 1.53 -15.41 3.99
C ASP A 86 2.16 -15.41 5.40
N ASN A 87 3.41 -14.96 5.52
CA ASN A 87 4.09 -14.77 6.81
C ASN A 87 3.83 -13.37 7.43
N TYR A 88 2.99 -12.56 6.78
CA TYR A 88 2.56 -11.22 7.16
C TYR A 88 3.64 -10.12 7.15
N ASP A 89 4.76 -10.37 6.50
CA ASP A 89 5.74 -9.33 6.19
C ASP A 89 5.30 -8.48 5.00
N ASP A 90 5.58 -7.18 5.07
CA ASP A 90 5.46 -6.27 3.93
C ASP A 90 6.53 -6.58 2.89
N TYR A 91 6.10 -6.95 1.68
CA TYR A 91 7.03 -7.18 0.56
C TYR A 91 6.89 -6.13 -0.53
N LEU A 92 5.74 -5.48 -0.62
CA LEU A 92 5.42 -4.50 -1.64
C LEU A 92 4.63 -3.35 -1.00
N THR A 93 5.03 -2.12 -1.26
CA THR A 93 4.30 -0.93 -0.82
C THR A 93 3.94 -0.05 -2.01
N PHE A 94 2.68 0.37 -2.11
CA PHE A 94 2.28 1.46 -3.00
C PHE A 94 2.17 2.78 -2.24
N GLN A 95 2.63 3.85 -2.87
CA GLN A 95 2.49 5.20 -2.35
C GLN A 95 1.71 6.08 -3.32
N TYR A 96 0.46 6.35 -2.96
CA TYR A 96 -0.38 7.30 -3.66
C TYR A 96 -0.29 8.69 -3.05
N ARG A 97 -0.32 9.71 -3.90
CA ARG A 97 -0.35 11.12 -3.50
C ARG A 97 -1.44 11.85 -4.27
N GLU A 98 -2.27 12.59 -3.55
CA GLU A 98 -3.20 13.55 -4.10
C GLU A 98 -2.41 14.74 -4.60
N GLN A 99 -2.69 15.11 -5.85
CA GLN A 99 -2.16 16.34 -6.39
C GLN A 99 -3.16 17.47 -6.17
N ARG A 100 -2.74 18.51 -5.46
CA ARG A 100 -3.50 19.76 -5.36
C ARG A 100 -3.81 20.24 -6.78
N ASN A 101 -5.09 20.47 -7.07
CA ASN A 101 -5.66 20.93 -8.34
C ASN A 101 -6.07 19.85 -9.37
N GLN A 102 -5.88 18.55 -9.10
CA GLN A 102 -6.40 17.45 -9.96
C GLN A 102 -7.82 16.97 -9.56
N ASN A 103 -8.58 17.79 -8.80
CA ASN A 103 -9.98 17.54 -8.41
C ASN A 103 -10.26 16.11 -7.90
N GLY A 104 -9.62 15.71 -6.79
CA GLY A 104 -9.94 14.44 -6.15
C GLY A 104 -9.44 13.23 -6.91
N LYS A 105 -8.22 13.29 -7.46
CA LYS A 105 -7.48 12.14 -7.98
C LYS A 105 -6.19 11.90 -7.19
N LEU A 106 -5.80 10.63 -7.10
CA LEU A 106 -4.51 10.20 -6.56
C LEU A 106 -3.60 9.71 -7.69
N PHE A 107 -2.30 9.95 -7.53
CA PHE A 107 -1.25 9.45 -8.40
C PHE A 107 -0.39 8.43 -7.67
N LEU A 108 -0.18 7.25 -8.25
CA LEU A 108 0.77 6.25 -7.75
C LEU A 108 2.20 6.76 -7.97
N LYS A 109 2.74 7.42 -6.95
CA LYS A 109 4.01 8.13 -7.01
C LYS A 109 5.21 7.20 -6.90
N ALA A 110 5.08 6.13 -6.11
CA ALA A 110 6.14 5.17 -5.91
C ALA A 110 5.63 3.77 -5.58
N ILE A 111 6.46 2.77 -5.94
CA ILE A 111 6.30 1.37 -5.58
C ILE A 111 7.60 0.91 -4.92
N PHE A 112 7.52 0.36 -3.71
CA PHE A 112 8.68 -0.16 -2.99
C PHE A 112 8.61 -1.68 -2.92
N LEU A 113 9.65 -2.36 -3.39
CA LEU A 113 9.81 -3.80 -3.28
C LEU A 113 10.85 -4.10 -2.20
N PHE A 114 10.47 -4.93 -1.24
CA PHE A 114 11.35 -5.41 -0.18
C PHE A 114 11.73 -6.86 -0.45
N GLU A 115 13.00 -7.07 -0.80
CA GLU A 115 13.57 -8.40 -1.03
C GLU A 115 14.20 -8.89 0.28
N CYS A 116 13.82 -10.08 0.75
CA CYS A 116 14.41 -10.74 1.92
C CYS A 116 15.44 -11.79 1.52
N TYR A 117 16.30 -12.19 2.46
CA TYR A 117 17.11 -13.39 2.25
C TYR A 117 16.21 -14.63 2.18
N PRO A 118 16.53 -15.61 1.30
CA PRO A 118 15.67 -16.76 1.08
C PRO A 118 15.30 -17.49 2.37
N GLY A 119 13.99 -17.70 2.56
CA GLY A 119 13.45 -18.37 3.75
C GLY A 119 13.55 -17.58 5.06
N THR A 120 13.77 -16.26 5.02
CA THR A 120 13.85 -15.39 6.21
C THR A 120 13.01 -14.12 6.06
N ASP A 121 12.77 -13.43 7.17
CA ASP A 121 12.19 -12.08 7.25
C ASP A 121 13.25 -10.96 7.12
N LYS A 122 14.55 -11.32 7.14
CA LYS A 122 15.65 -10.36 7.08
C LYS A 122 15.70 -9.70 5.69
N ARG A 123 15.48 -8.38 5.65
CA ARG A 123 15.60 -7.57 4.43
C ARG A 123 17.03 -7.64 3.87
N MET A 124 17.14 -8.06 2.62
CA MET A 124 18.35 -8.09 1.82
C MET A 124 18.51 -6.80 1.02
N ARG A 125 17.42 -6.33 0.41
CA ARG A 125 17.41 -5.17 -0.49
C ARG A 125 16.05 -4.50 -0.49
N ARG A 126 16.04 -3.18 -0.69
CA ARG A 126 14.83 -2.42 -1.04
C ARG A 126 15.01 -1.79 -2.40
N ILE A 127 13.99 -1.87 -3.26
CA ILE A 127 13.99 -1.24 -4.59
C ILE A 127 12.82 -0.28 -4.65
N ASP A 128 13.11 0.99 -4.87
CA ASP A 128 12.11 2.05 -4.98
C ASP A 128 11.95 2.44 -6.44
N PHE A 129 10.80 2.15 -7.03
CA PHE A 129 10.40 2.72 -8.32
C PHE A 129 9.64 4.02 -8.09
N SER A 130 10.03 5.08 -8.77
CA SER A 130 9.42 6.41 -8.68
C SER A 130 8.95 6.89 -10.05
N TYR A 131 7.79 7.54 -10.08
CA TYR A 131 7.16 8.02 -11.32
C TYR A 131 6.89 9.53 -11.28
N THR A 132 6.99 10.22 -12.41
CA THR A 132 6.55 11.62 -12.55
C THR A 132 5.26 11.72 -13.36
N HIS A 133 4.59 12.87 -13.29
CA HIS A 133 3.34 13.07 -14.01
C HIS A 133 3.53 13.19 -15.53
N GLU A 134 4.76 13.41 -15.97
CA GLU A 134 5.17 13.45 -17.37
C GLU A 134 5.64 12.07 -17.87
N GLY A 135 5.52 11.02 -17.05
CA GLY A 135 5.94 9.65 -17.37
C GLY A 135 7.41 9.36 -17.08
N GLY A 136 8.14 10.25 -16.41
CA GLY A 136 9.50 9.96 -15.95
C GLY A 136 9.51 8.76 -15.00
N CYS A 137 10.51 7.90 -15.13
CA CYS A 137 10.65 6.69 -14.31
C CYS A 137 12.11 6.54 -13.85
N SER A 138 12.29 6.32 -12.55
CA SER A 138 13.59 6.00 -11.99
C SER A 138 13.47 4.93 -10.91
N SER A 139 14.57 4.23 -10.65
CA SER A 139 14.67 3.29 -9.56
C SER A 139 15.86 3.57 -8.66
N VAL A 140 15.69 3.38 -7.35
CA VAL A 140 16.78 3.41 -6.37
C VAL A 140 16.85 2.06 -5.67
N ILE A 141 18.01 1.41 -5.74
CA ILE A 141 18.28 0.16 -5.04
C ILE A 141 19.07 0.49 -3.77
N TYR A 142 18.57 0.03 -2.64
CA TYR A 142 19.23 0.06 -1.34
C TYR A 142 19.70 -1.36 -0.99
N GLN A 143 21.01 -1.57 -0.88
CA GLN A 143 21.60 -2.88 -0.57
C GLN A 143 22.74 -2.77 0.47
N GLY A 144 22.86 -3.74 1.38
CA GLY A 144 23.87 -3.75 2.46
C GLY A 144 23.31 -4.22 3.80
N GLU A 145 24.09 -4.10 4.89
CA GLU A 145 23.57 -4.36 6.24
C GLU A 145 22.49 -3.32 6.62
N ALA A 146 21.48 -3.79 7.34
CA ALA A 146 20.21 -3.10 7.54
C ALA A 146 20.39 -1.68 8.11
N TYR A 147 20.10 -0.66 7.28
CA TYR A 147 19.82 0.73 7.64
C TYR A 147 20.69 1.37 8.74
N ASP A 148 21.94 0.94 8.91
CA ASP A 148 22.90 1.51 9.88
C ASP A 148 23.65 2.73 9.32
N GLY A 149 23.28 3.16 8.11
CA GLY A 149 23.91 4.25 7.38
C GLY A 149 25.07 3.83 6.47
N THR A 150 25.37 2.53 6.37
CA THR A 150 26.43 1.99 5.49
C THR A 150 25.91 1.35 4.20
N PHE A 151 24.61 1.44 3.93
CA PHE A 151 24.01 0.87 2.73
C PHE A 151 24.44 1.60 1.46
N GLU A 152 24.60 0.83 0.39
CA GLU A 152 24.83 1.36 -0.95
C GLU A 152 23.51 1.78 -1.58
N MET A 153 23.51 2.94 -2.23
CA MET A 153 22.40 3.44 -3.05
C MET A 153 22.80 3.43 -4.52
N ILE A 154 22.07 2.67 -5.33
CA ILE A 154 22.27 2.63 -6.78
C ILE A 154 21.03 3.23 -7.44
N THR A 155 21.20 4.43 -8.02
CA THR A 155 20.14 5.13 -8.76
C THR A 155 20.24 4.79 -10.24
N THR A 156 19.10 4.55 -10.88
CA THR A 156 18.99 4.31 -12.31
C THR A 156 17.82 5.11 -12.87
N GLU A 157 18.09 5.92 -13.88
CA GLU A 157 17.06 6.57 -14.69
C GLU A 157 16.65 5.61 -15.81
N HIS A 158 15.34 5.44 -16.00
CA HIS A 158 14.78 4.57 -17.04
C HIS A 158 14.22 5.42 -18.18
N PRO A 159 14.01 4.82 -19.37
CA PRO A 159 13.16 5.44 -20.38
C PRO A 159 11.78 5.79 -19.77
N PRO A 160 11.15 6.90 -20.20
CA PRO A 160 9.80 7.23 -19.77
C PRO A 160 8.81 6.08 -20.03
N ILE A 161 7.84 5.91 -19.13
CA ILE A 161 6.75 4.96 -19.33
C ILE A 161 5.84 5.42 -20.48
N SER A 162 5.09 4.48 -21.05
CA SER A 162 4.10 4.79 -22.09
C SER A 162 2.96 5.67 -21.55
N ALA A 163 2.23 6.32 -22.45
CA ALA A 163 1.07 7.14 -22.07
C ALA A 163 -0.04 6.26 -21.46
N GLU A 164 -0.18 5.03 -21.95
CA GLU A 164 -1.11 4.03 -21.44
C GLU A 164 -0.75 3.62 -20.01
N GLU A 165 0.52 3.35 -19.72
CA GLU A 165 0.97 3.06 -18.34
C GLU A 165 0.82 4.26 -17.42
N LEU A 166 1.09 5.48 -17.90
CA LEU A 166 0.94 6.70 -17.14
C LEU A 166 -0.52 6.92 -16.70
N GLU A 167 -1.49 6.65 -17.57
CA GLU A 167 -2.91 6.77 -17.23
C GLU A 167 -3.31 5.79 -16.11
N LEU A 168 -2.74 4.58 -16.09
CA LEU A 168 -3.02 3.58 -15.04
C LEU A 168 -2.56 4.00 -13.64
N LEU A 169 -1.57 4.90 -13.56
CA LEU A 169 -1.07 5.45 -12.29
C LEU A 169 -2.05 6.45 -11.66
N TRP A 170 -3.04 6.94 -12.43
CA TRP A 170 -4.09 7.80 -11.91
C TRP A 170 -5.31 7.00 -11.47
N VAL A 171 -5.84 7.37 -10.31
CA VAL A 171 -7.08 6.81 -9.74
C VAL A 171 -7.91 7.95 -9.16
N ASP A 172 -9.22 7.78 -9.14
CA ASP A 172 -10.09 8.71 -8.41
C ASP A 172 -9.81 8.57 -6.91
N TYR A 173 -10.01 9.64 -6.15
CA TYR A 173 -9.93 9.56 -4.70
C TYR A 173 -11.01 8.59 -4.20
N PRO A 174 -10.65 7.56 -3.42
CA PRO A 174 -11.59 6.52 -3.05
C PRO A 174 -12.70 7.07 -2.17
N LYS A 175 -13.91 6.53 -2.28
CA LYS A 175 -14.92 6.72 -1.24
C LYS A 175 -14.51 5.95 0.01
N PHE A 176 -14.97 6.39 1.18
CA PHE A 176 -14.67 5.72 2.44
C PHE A 176 -15.10 4.23 2.41
N GLY A 177 -14.13 3.33 2.62
CA GLY A 177 -14.34 1.88 2.56
C GLY A 177 -14.23 1.25 1.15
N GLU A 178 -14.12 2.04 0.08
CA GLU A 178 -14.02 1.55 -1.31
C GLU A 178 -12.58 1.66 -1.83
N TYR A 179 -11.71 0.74 -1.39
CA TYR A 179 -10.26 0.79 -1.67
C TYR A 179 -9.78 -0.12 -2.81
N ASP A 180 -10.67 -0.86 -3.46
CA ASP A 180 -10.35 -1.85 -4.51
C ASP A 180 -9.42 -1.29 -5.61
N GLN A 181 -9.64 -0.03 -6.03
CA GLN A 181 -8.82 0.58 -7.10
C GLN A 181 -7.36 0.83 -6.71
N LEU A 182 -7.07 0.99 -5.40
CA LEU A 182 -5.73 1.29 -4.90
C LEU A 182 -4.85 0.05 -4.79
N ILE A 183 -5.45 -1.14 -4.69
CA ILE A 183 -4.73 -2.41 -4.53
C ILE A 183 -4.50 -3.17 -5.83
N ARG A 184 -4.93 -2.61 -6.96
CA ARG A 184 -4.86 -3.25 -8.27
C ARG A 184 -3.42 -3.48 -8.72
N LEU A 185 -2.99 -4.74 -8.73
CA LEU A 185 -1.64 -5.13 -9.14
C LEU A 185 -1.42 -5.03 -10.66
N ASP A 186 -2.49 -5.04 -11.45
CA ASP A 186 -2.40 -4.93 -12.92
C ASP A 186 -2.00 -3.52 -13.40
N ARG A 187 -2.06 -2.52 -12.52
CA ARG A 187 -1.66 -1.13 -12.77
C ARG A 187 -0.17 -0.87 -12.60
N ILE A 188 0.60 -1.86 -12.15
CA ILE A 188 2.04 -1.75 -11.98
C ILE A 188 2.68 -1.57 -13.37
N PRO A 189 3.46 -0.50 -13.61
CA PRO A 189 4.19 -0.32 -14.87
C PRO A 189 5.12 -1.51 -15.15
N LEU A 190 5.31 -1.82 -16.44
CA LEU A 190 5.94 -3.05 -16.89
C LEU A 190 7.31 -3.28 -16.25
N GLN A 191 8.15 -2.23 -16.16
CA GLN A 191 9.50 -2.33 -15.60
C GLN A 191 9.50 -2.74 -14.12
N ALA A 192 8.61 -2.16 -13.31
CA ALA A 192 8.46 -2.55 -11.91
C ALA A 192 7.86 -3.96 -11.81
N ARG A 193 6.87 -4.28 -12.64
CA ARG A 193 6.19 -5.58 -12.64
C ARG A 193 7.16 -6.72 -12.96
N GLU A 194 8.03 -6.56 -13.95
CA GLU A 194 9.04 -7.55 -14.30
C GLU A 194 9.98 -7.83 -13.13
N ARG A 195 10.44 -6.78 -12.43
CA ARG A 195 11.32 -6.95 -11.26
C ARG A 195 10.60 -7.63 -10.08
N ILE A 196 9.35 -7.23 -9.82
CA ILE A 196 8.53 -7.85 -8.76
C ILE A 196 8.29 -9.33 -9.08
N LEU A 197 7.99 -9.67 -10.33
CA LEU A 197 7.81 -11.05 -10.77
C LEU A 197 9.10 -11.87 -10.63
N GLU A 198 10.25 -11.32 -11.01
CA GLU A 198 11.55 -12.00 -10.87
C GLU A 198 11.86 -12.37 -9.40
N TYR A 199 11.55 -11.48 -8.46
CA TYR A 199 11.71 -11.75 -7.03
C TYR A 199 10.67 -12.75 -6.52
N THR A 200 9.39 -12.50 -6.82
CA THR A 200 8.30 -13.31 -6.28
C THR A 200 8.26 -14.73 -6.86
N ASP A 201 8.66 -14.95 -8.11
CA ASP A 201 8.78 -16.32 -8.64
C ASP A 201 9.80 -17.18 -7.86
N LYS A 202 10.77 -16.55 -7.18
CA LYS A 202 11.77 -17.23 -6.35
C LYS A 202 11.31 -17.39 -4.90
N GLU A 203 10.82 -16.31 -4.30
CA GLU A 203 10.58 -16.22 -2.86
C GLU A 203 9.10 -16.28 -2.46
N PHE A 204 8.20 -15.94 -3.37
CA PHE A 204 6.76 -15.94 -3.13
C PHE A 204 5.96 -16.36 -4.36
N PRO A 205 6.07 -17.64 -4.81
CA PRO A 205 5.53 -18.06 -6.11
C PRO A 205 4.02 -17.87 -6.26
N ALA A 206 3.28 -17.82 -5.14
CA ALA A 206 1.85 -17.55 -5.09
C ALA A 206 1.49 -16.14 -5.61
N PHE A 207 2.41 -15.16 -5.54
CA PHE A 207 2.18 -13.80 -6.02
C PHE A 207 1.74 -13.75 -7.49
N ARG A 208 2.34 -14.60 -8.35
CA ARG A 208 1.97 -14.65 -9.77
C ARG A 208 0.50 -15.03 -9.94
N GLN A 209 -0.02 -15.91 -9.07
CA GLN A 209 -1.44 -16.27 -9.06
C GLN A 209 -2.29 -15.10 -8.57
N TYR A 210 -1.85 -14.38 -7.53
CA TYR A 210 -2.56 -13.18 -7.05
C TYR A 210 -2.63 -12.09 -8.13
N LEU A 211 -1.50 -11.77 -8.78
CA LEU A 211 -1.45 -10.83 -9.88
C LEU A 211 -2.38 -11.26 -11.02
N GLN A 212 -2.36 -12.54 -11.40
CA GLN A 212 -3.22 -13.07 -12.46
C GLN A 212 -4.71 -12.99 -12.09
N GLN A 213 -5.07 -13.35 -10.87
CA GLN A 213 -6.44 -13.24 -10.35
C GLN A 213 -6.92 -11.78 -10.32
N ASP A 214 -6.07 -10.84 -9.92
CA ASP A 214 -6.38 -9.41 -9.92
C ASP A 214 -6.59 -8.91 -11.36
N ILE A 215 -5.71 -9.28 -12.29
CA ILE A 215 -5.85 -8.99 -13.72
C ILE A 215 -7.20 -9.50 -14.23
N GLU A 216 -7.52 -10.77 -14.00
CA GLU A 216 -8.79 -11.39 -14.44
C GLU A 216 -10.01 -10.71 -13.82
N ARG A 217 -9.97 -10.47 -12.51
CA ARG A 217 -11.06 -9.85 -11.73
C ARG A 217 -11.40 -8.45 -12.21
N TYR A 218 -10.41 -7.70 -12.70
CA TYR A 218 -10.59 -6.30 -13.09
C TYR A 218 -10.43 -6.00 -14.59
N GLN A 219 -10.19 -7.03 -15.42
CA GLN A 219 -10.33 -6.96 -16.89
C GLN A 219 -11.77 -7.22 -17.35
N GLU A 220 -12.59 -7.94 -16.57
CA GLU A 220 -14.01 -8.08 -16.90
C GLU A 220 -14.79 -6.79 -16.58
N PRO A 221 -15.58 -6.24 -17.53
CA PRO A 221 -16.46 -5.14 -17.21
C PRO A 221 -17.44 -5.60 -16.13
N LYS A 222 -17.48 -4.89 -14.99
CA LYS A 222 -18.52 -5.09 -13.98
C LYS A 222 -19.87 -4.91 -14.68
N LYS A 223 -20.63 -6.00 -14.80
CA LYS A 223 -21.99 -6.01 -15.36
C LYS A 223 -22.94 -5.18 -14.51
#